data_AF-A0A1G2CH63-F1
#
_entry.id   AF-A0A1G2CH63-F1
#
_cell.length_a   1.000
_cell.length_b   1.000
_cell.length_c   1.000
_cell.angle_alpha   90.00
_cell.angle_beta   90.00
_cell.angle_gamma   90.00
#
_symmetry.space_group_name_H-M   'P 1'
#
loop_
_entity.id
_entity.type
_entity.pdbx_description
1 polymer ?
#
loop_
_entity_poly.entity_id
_entity_poly.type
_entity_poly.pdbx_seq_one_letter_code
_entity_poly.pdbx_strand_id
1 'polypeptide(L)'
;MDKILLAVITAILGTHGLATVRNWYVTYPWIDNPLHVAGGIFIGLLFYYLFFVRHRVFAMTSFLPVITLGLGFVALFGVLWEFYEFFLDVWFFHAHPLLGEPGYILFDTLKDLMNDLIGGFLALIACRYAASRGAVQNKR
;
A
#
# COMPACT_ATOMS: atom_id res chain seq x y z
N MET A 1 -6.02 12.34 -11.60
CA MET A 1 -5.83 11.27 -10.60
C MET A 1 -5.53 9.95 -11.28
N ASP A 2 -6.34 9.56 -12.27
CA ASP A 2 -6.23 8.29 -12.99
C ASP A 2 -4.82 8.02 -13.55
N LYS A 3 -4.24 9.00 -14.24
CA LYS A 3 -2.87 8.90 -14.77
C LYS A 3 -1.79 8.73 -13.68
N ILE A 4 -2.00 9.35 -12.52
CA ILE A 4 -1.07 9.25 -11.38
C ILE A 4 -1.15 7.85 -10.78
N LEU A 5 -2.36 7.35 -10.52
CA LEU A 5 -2.57 6.00 -10.03
C LEU A 5 -1.97 4.96 -10.97
N LEU A 6 -2.19 5.11 -12.28
CA LEU A 6 -1.62 4.22 -13.29
C LEU A 6 -0.09 4.27 -13.28
N ALA A 7 0.51 5.47 -13.26
CA ALA A 7 1.96 5.61 -13.24
C ALA A 7 2.58 4.98 -11.97
N VAL A 8 1.96 5.19 -10.80
CA VAL A 8 2.43 4.64 -9.54
C VAL A 8 2.34 3.11 -9.53
N ILE A 9 1.21 2.52 -9.91
CA ILE A 9 1.07 1.05 -9.92
C ILE A 9 2.00 0.41 -10.95
N THR A 10 2.18 1.02 -12.12
CA THR A 10 3.15 0.53 -13.12
C THR A 10 4.57 0.57 -12.59
N ALA A 11 4.96 1.64 -11.88
CA ALA A 11 6.28 1.71 -11.26
C ALA A 11 6.49 0.64 -10.18
N ILE A 12 5.49 0.42 -9.32
CA ILE A 12 5.54 -0.61 -8.26
C ILE A 12 5.65 -2.01 -8.88
N LEU A 13 4.70 -2.39 -9.75
CA LEU A 13 4.68 -3.72 -10.35
C LEU A 13 5.88 -3.97 -11.26
N GLY A 14 6.34 -2.95 -11.98
CA GLY A 14 7.56 -3.05 -12.80
C GLY A 14 8.80 -3.26 -11.94
N THR A 15 8.91 -2.57 -10.81
CA THR A 15 10.03 -2.73 -9.86
C THR A 15 9.99 -4.08 -9.18
N HIS A 16 8.83 -4.52 -8.68
CA HIS A 16 8.63 -5.85 -8.10
C HIS A 16 8.98 -6.95 -9.10
N GLY A 17 8.43 -6.90 -10.32
CA GLY A 17 8.73 -7.90 -11.36
C GLY A 17 10.21 -7.95 -11.73
N LEU A 18 10.88 -6.80 -11.83
CA LEU A 18 12.33 -6.75 -12.07
C LEU A 18 13.12 -7.33 -10.88
N ALA A 19 12.74 -6.98 -9.65
CA ALA A 19 13.36 -7.49 -8.44
C ALA A 19 13.25 -9.01 -8.33
N THR A 20 12.08 -9.57 -8.66
CA THR A 20 11.84 -11.03 -8.69
C THR A 20 12.71 -11.72 -9.74
N VAL A 21 12.71 -11.23 -10.99
CA VAL A 21 13.49 -11.86 -12.09
C VAL A 21 15.00 -11.78 -11.84
N ARG A 22 15.46 -10.74 -11.12
CA ARG A 22 16.88 -10.56 -10.78
C ARG A 22 17.28 -11.12 -9.42
N ASN A 23 16.36 -11.76 -8.71
CA ASN A 23 16.57 -12.31 -7.37
C ASN A 23 17.08 -11.27 -6.35
N TRP A 24 16.56 -10.04 -6.45
CA TRP A 24 16.93 -8.94 -5.57
C TRP A 24 16.35 -9.08 -4.17
N TYR A 25 15.25 -9.81 -3.98
CA TYR A 25 14.73 -10.09 -2.65
C TYR A 25 15.72 -10.89 -1.79
N VAL A 26 16.54 -11.73 -2.41
CA VAL A 26 17.64 -12.44 -1.73
C VAL A 26 18.89 -11.58 -1.61
N THR A 27 19.24 -10.83 -2.66
CA THR A 27 20.52 -10.09 -2.72
C THR A 27 20.46 -8.75 -1.95
N TYR A 28 19.31 -8.10 -1.98
CA TYR A 28 19.02 -6.76 -1.45
C TYR A 28 17.63 -6.77 -0.78
N PRO A 29 17.44 -7.53 0.32
CA PRO A 29 16.13 -7.73 0.96
C PRO A 29 15.46 -6.42 1.40
N TRP A 30 16.25 -5.38 1.67
CA TRP A 30 15.73 -4.07 2.06
C TRP A 30 14.87 -3.39 0.97
N ILE A 31 14.92 -3.82 -0.29
CA ILE A 31 14.10 -3.29 -1.40
C ILE A 31 12.61 -3.51 -1.16
N ASP A 32 12.29 -4.52 -0.36
CA ASP A 32 10.91 -4.84 -0.03
C ASP A 32 10.22 -3.76 0.81
N ASN A 33 10.94 -3.22 1.81
CA ASN A 33 10.44 -2.13 2.66
C ASN A 33 9.91 -0.91 1.89
N PRO A 34 10.67 -0.25 0.97
CA PRO A 34 10.15 0.87 0.21
C PRO A 34 9.07 0.46 -0.80
N LEU A 35 9.00 -0.79 -1.25
CA LEU A 35 7.90 -1.28 -2.07
C LEU A 35 6.60 -1.37 -1.28
N HIS A 36 6.64 -1.87 -0.03
CA HIS A 36 5.48 -1.84 0.86
C HIS A 36 5.02 -0.41 1.18
N VAL A 37 5.95 0.50 1.52
CA VAL A 37 5.59 1.92 1.70
C VAL A 37 4.95 2.49 0.42
N ALA A 38 5.47 2.18 -0.77
CA ALA A 38 4.89 2.62 -2.03
C ALA A 38 3.52 1.99 -2.31
N GLY A 39 3.34 0.70 -1.98
CA GLY A 39 2.08 -0.02 -2.03
C GLY A 39 1.02 0.61 -1.14
N GLY A 40 1.37 0.87 0.12
CA GLY A 40 0.57 1.65 1.06
C GLY A 40 0.15 3.01 0.51
N ILE A 41 1.10 3.77 -0.05
CA ILE A 41 0.80 5.06 -0.70
C ILE A 41 -0.21 4.87 -1.83
N PHE A 42 0.01 3.90 -2.72
CA PHE A 42 -0.88 3.63 -3.84
C PHE A 42 -2.30 3.29 -3.37
N ILE A 43 -2.45 2.40 -2.39
CA ILE A 43 -3.76 2.00 -1.88
C ILE A 43 -4.44 3.15 -1.14
N GLY A 44 -3.70 3.97 -0.39
CA GLY A 44 -4.24 5.18 0.23
C GLY A 44 -4.74 6.20 -0.81
N LEU A 45 -4.01 6.40 -1.91
CA LEU A 45 -4.44 7.23 -3.03
C LEU A 45 -5.66 6.65 -3.75
N LEU A 46 -5.70 5.31 -3.91
CA LEU A 46 -6.82 4.61 -4.52
C LEU A 46 -8.09 4.76 -3.69
N PHE A 47 -8.00 4.58 -2.36
CA PHE A 47 -9.09 4.85 -1.43
C PHE A 47 -9.60 6.29 -1.60
N TYR A 48 -8.70 7.27 -1.55
CA TYR A 48 -9.08 8.66 -1.71
C TYR A 48 -9.80 8.91 -3.06
N TYR A 49 -9.24 8.36 -4.14
CA TYR A 49 -9.81 8.49 -5.47
C TYR A 49 -11.22 7.89 -5.56
N LEU A 50 -11.41 6.63 -5.14
CA LEU A 50 -12.69 5.95 -5.24
C LEU A 50 -13.77 6.66 -4.42
N PHE A 51 -13.48 6.93 -3.14
CA PHE A 51 -14.50 7.37 -2.19
C PHE A 51 -14.76 8.87 -2.18
N PHE A 52 -13.80 9.72 -2.57
CA PHE A 52 -13.95 11.18 -2.53
C PHE A 52 -13.95 11.84 -3.90
N VAL A 53 -13.27 11.27 -4.90
CA VAL A 53 -13.17 11.88 -6.23
C VAL A 53 -14.17 11.28 -7.21
N ARG A 54 -14.13 9.95 -7.38
CA ARG A 54 -14.88 9.22 -8.40
C ARG A 54 -16.35 9.03 -8.01
N HIS A 55 -16.61 8.48 -6.83
CA HIS A 55 -17.97 8.17 -6.38
C HIS A 55 -18.52 9.17 -5.37
N ARG A 56 -17.68 10.01 -4.77
CA ARG A 56 -18.08 11.06 -3.81
C ARG A 56 -18.99 10.53 -2.68
N VAL A 57 -18.67 9.34 -2.18
CA VAL A 57 -19.42 8.63 -1.12
C VAL A 57 -19.35 9.39 0.19
N PHE A 58 -18.21 10.03 0.47
CA PHE A 58 -17.99 10.75 1.72
C PHE A 58 -17.61 12.22 1.45
N ALA A 59 -17.99 13.10 2.39
CA ALA A 59 -17.41 14.42 2.51
C ALA A 59 -16.17 14.34 3.43
N MET A 60 -15.07 14.98 3.04
CA MET A 60 -13.81 14.94 3.81
C MET A 60 -13.81 15.92 5.00
N THR A 61 -14.88 15.91 5.79
CA THR A 61 -15.11 16.86 6.88
C THR A 61 -14.49 16.41 8.20
N SER A 62 -14.58 15.11 8.51
CA SER A 62 -14.10 14.55 9.78
C SER A 62 -12.79 13.78 9.60
N PHE A 63 -11.75 14.17 10.33
CA PHE A 63 -10.42 13.54 10.23
C PHE A 63 -10.44 12.05 10.64
N LEU A 64 -10.98 11.76 11.83
CA LEU A 64 -10.88 10.43 12.42
C LEU A 64 -11.55 9.32 11.58
N PRO A 65 -12.82 9.46 11.12
CA PRO A 65 -13.44 8.43 10.29
C PRO A 65 -12.71 8.20 8.96
N VAL A 66 -12.22 9.26 8.33
CA VAL A 66 -11.51 9.17 7.04
C VAL A 66 -10.21 8.40 7.20
N ILE A 67 -9.43 8.71 8.23
CA ILE A 67 -8.17 8.01 8.52
C ILE A 67 -8.42 6.57 8.93
N THR A 68 -9.38 6.29 9.82
CA THR A 68 -9.68 4.92 10.25
C THR A 68 -10.14 4.05 9.08
N LEU A 69 -11.06 4.53 8.25
CA LEU A 69 -11.55 3.78 7.08
C LEU A 69 -10.46 3.63 6.02
N GLY A 70 -9.69 4.69 5.75
CA GLY A 70 -8.61 4.66 4.78
C GLY A 70 -7.48 3.71 5.18
N LEU A 71 -7.05 3.76 6.44
CA LEU A 71 -6.04 2.83 6.95
C LEU A 71 -6.56 1.40 7.07
N GLY A 72 -7.85 1.20 7.41
CA GLY A 72 -8.46 -0.12 7.35
C GLY A 72 -8.49 -0.68 5.92
N PHE A 73 -8.74 0.16 4.92
CA PHE A 73 -8.65 -0.21 3.51
C PHE A 73 -7.21 -0.57 3.11
N VAL A 74 -6.22 0.20 3.54
CA VAL A 74 -4.79 -0.09 3.31
C VAL A 74 -4.39 -1.41 3.97
N ALA A 75 -4.75 -1.62 5.23
CA ALA A 75 -4.45 -2.86 5.96
C ALA A 75 -5.06 -4.09 5.28
N LEU A 76 -6.30 -3.99 4.76
CA LEU A 76 -6.93 -5.09 4.03
C LEU A 76 -6.09 -5.50 2.81
N PHE A 77 -5.60 -4.54 2.03
CA PHE A 77 -4.77 -4.85 0.86
C PHE A 77 -3.38 -5.33 1.24
N GLY A 78 -2.78 -4.81 2.32
CA GLY A 78 -1.53 -5.34 2.86
C GLY A 78 -1.66 -6.81 3.24
N VAL A 79 -2.71 -7.17 3.99
CA VAL A 79 -2.99 -8.58 4.34
C VAL A 79 -3.18 -9.45 3.10
N LEU A 80 -3.88 -8.95 2.07
CA LEU A 80 -4.04 -9.69 0.81
C LEU A 80 -2.71 -9.88 0.06
N TRP A 81 -1.79 -8.92 0.15
CA TRP A 81 -0.46 -9.03 -0.42
C TRP A 81 0.39 -10.07 0.32
N GLU A 82 0.42 -10.04 1.66
CA GLU A 82 1.09 -11.04 2.48
C GLU A 82 0.57 -12.46 2.21
N PHE A 83 -0.75 -12.62 2.03
CA PHE A 83 -1.31 -13.91 1.62
C PHE A 83 -0.86 -14.35 0.23
N TYR A 84 -0.68 -13.41 -0.69
CA TYR A 84 -0.15 -13.70 -2.02
C TYR A 84 1.32 -14.16 -1.93
N GLU A 85 2.15 -13.50 -1.14
CA GLU A 85 3.55 -13.88 -0.94
C GLU A 85 3.67 -15.24 -0.27
N PHE A 86 2.95 -15.45 0.82
CA PHE A 86 2.84 -16.75 1.49
C PHE A 86 2.41 -17.85 0.51
N PHE A 87 1.42 -17.56 -0.35
CA PHE A 87 0.97 -18.52 -1.35
C PHE A 87 2.08 -18.88 -2.35
N LEU A 88 2.81 -17.88 -2.85
CA LEU A 88 3.91 -18.09 -3.76
C LEU A 88 5.04 -18.88 -3.11
N ASP A 89 5.45 -18.52 -1.91
CA ASP A 89 6.58 -19.14 -1.25
C ASP A 89 6.33 -20.60 -0.88
N VAL A 90 5.12 -20.93 -0.42
CA VAL A 90 4.78 -22.30 -0.01
C VAL A 90 4.44 -23.19 -1.20
N TRP A 91 3.59 -22.74 -2.13
CA TRP A 91 3.04 -23.62 -3.17
C TRP A 91 3.69 -23.46 -4.54
N PHE A 92 4.21 -22.29 -4.88
CA PHE A 92 4.78 -22.05 -6.20
C PHE A 92 6.30 -22.27 -6.19
N PHE A 93 7.00 -21.56 -5.32
CA PHE A 93 8.46 -21.62 -5.19
C PHE A 93 8.94 -22.75 -4.28
N HIS A 94 8.06 -23.28 -3.42
CA HIS A 94 8.42 -24.31 -2.43
C HIS A 94 9.61 -23.87 -1.55
N ALA A 95 9.72 -22.58 -1.26
CA ALA A 95 10.77 -21.96 -0.46
C ALA A 95 10.62 -22.31 1.03
N HIS A 96 9.38 -22.46 1.51
CA HIS A 96 9.06 -22.71 2.90
C HIS A 96 8.01 -23.82 3.08
N PRO A 97 8.08 -24.61 4.17
CA PRO A 97 7.05 -25.60 4.48
C PRO A 97 5.78 -24.92 5.02
N LEU A 98 4.62 -25.51 4.75
CA LEU A 98 3.33 -25.02 5.25
C LEU A 98 3.27 -24.93 6.79
N LEU A 99 3.93 -25.87 7.47
CA LEU A 99 4.00 -25.93 8.93
C LEU A 99 5.48 -25.85 9.33
N GLY A 100 5.84 -24.82 10.09
CA GLY A 100 7.21 -24.59 10.56
C GLY A 100 7.96 -23.52 9.77
N GLU A 101 7.29 -22.41 9.47
CA GLU A 101 7.93 -21.24 8.89
C GLU A 101 9.02 -20.67 9.83
N PRO A 102 10.16 -20.21 9.30
CA PRO A 102 11.14 -19.50 10.10
C PRO A 102 10.54 -18.27 10.82
N GLY A 103 10.88 -18.09 12.10
CA GLY A 103 10.32 -17.00 12.90
C GLY A 103 10.63 -15.58 12.42
N TYR A 104 11.59 -15.40 11.50
CA TYR A 104 11.85 -14.10 10.88
C TYR A 104 10.76 -13.68 9.89
N ILE A 105 10.02 -14.63 9.30
CA ILE A 105 8.93 -14.36 8.35
C ILE A 105 7.80 -13.61 9.03
N LEU A 106 7.42 -14.04 10.24
CA LEU A 106 6.43 -13.31 11.04
C LEU A 106 6.87 -11.86 11.31
N PHE A 107 8.15 -11.65 11.61
CA PHE A 107 8.67 -10.30 11.83
C PHE A 107 8.62 -9.47 10.55
N ASP A 108 8.95 -10.07 9.40
CA ASP A 108 8.90 -9.47 8.07
C ASP A 108 7.48 -9.01 7.75
N THR A 109 6.51 -9.93 7.75
CA THR A 109 5.08 -9.64 7.54
C THR A 109 4.55 -8.52 8.43
N LEU A 110 4.91 -8.51 9.72
CA LEU A 110 4.46 -7.43 10.62
C LEU A 110 5.10 -6.07 10.28
N LYS A 111 6.36 -6.08 9.87
CA LYS A 111 7.10 -4.90 9.42
C LYS A 111 6.54 -4.41 8.08
N ASP A 112 6.13 -5.29 7.20
CA ASP A 112 5.57 -4.96 5.89
C ASP A 112 4.15 -4.40 5.98
N LEU A 113 3.29 -4.99 6.82
CA LEU A 113 1.99 -4.38 7.17
C LEU A 113 2.15 -3.00 7.83
N MET A 114 3.20 -2.80 8.65
CA MET A 114 3.50 -1.48 9.21
C MET A 114 3.94 -0.48 8.12
N ASN A 115 4.78 -0.92 7.19
CA ASN A 115 5.24 -0.11 6.05
C ASN A 115 4.07 0.31 5.16
N ASP A 116 3.13 -0.60 4.88
CA ASP A 116 1.89 -0.31 4.16
C ASP A 116 1.08 0.78 4.87
N LEU A 117 0.89 0.64 6.19
CA LEU A 117 0.15 1.62 6.99
C LEU A 117 0.83 3.00 6.99
N ILE A 118 2.17 3.05 7.09
CA ILE A 118 2.94 4.29 7.00
C ILE A 118 2.69 4.97 5.65
N GLY A 119 2.82 4.21 4.55
CA GLY A 119 2.59 4.72 3.21
C GLY A 119 1.16 5.24 3.01
N GLY A 120 0.18 4.44 3.44
CA GLY A 120 -1.24 4.80 3.39
C GLY A 120 -1.56 6.06 4.19
N PHE A 121 -1.02 6.17 5.40
CA PHE A 121 -1.19 7.35 6.25
C PHE A 121 -0.66 8.62 5.56
N LEU A 122 0.57 8.56 5.02
CA LEU A 122 1.17 9.69 4.31
C LEU A 122 0.32 10.14 3.11
N ALA A 123 -0.18 9.19 2.32
CA ALA A 123 -1.05 9.48 1.18
C ALA A 123 -2.37 10.16 1.61
N LEU A 124 -3.01 9.66 2.66
CA LEU A 124 -4.27 10.21 3.16
C LEU A 124 -4.10 11.64 3.73
N ILE A 125 -3.02 11.88 4.47
CA ILE A 125 -2.68 13.21 4.98
C ILE A 125 -2.43 14.19 3.83
N ALA A 126 -1.64 13.78 2.82
CA ALA A 126 -1.36 14.59 1.65
C ALA A 126 -2.64 14.95 0.87
N CYS A 127 -3.53 13.98 0.65
CA CYS A 127 -4.80 14.19 -0.03
C CYS A 127 -5.71 15.14 0.75
N ARG A 128 -5.80 14.96 2.07
CA ARG A 128 -6.58 15.85 2.94
C ARG A 128 -6.07 17.29 2.90
N TYR A 129 -4.76 17.46 2.95
CA TYR A 129 -4.12 18.77 2.86
C TYR A 129 -4.37 19.45 1.50
N ALA A 130 -4.27 18.70 0.40
CA ALA A 130 -4.56 19.22 -0.93
C ALA A 130 -6.03 19.65 -1.09
N ALA A 131 -6.97 18.88 -0.56
CA ALA A 131 -8.39 19.20 -0.62
C ALA A 131 -8.77 20.43 0.20
N SER A 132 -8.17 20.61 1.38
CA SER A 132 -8.43 21.80 2.22
C SER A 132 -7.96 23.09 1.55
N ARG A 133 -6.81 23.05 0.86
CA ARG A 133 -6.30 24.17 0.04
C ARG A 133 -7.23 24.52 -1.12
N GLY A 134 -7.71 23.53 -1.87
CA GLY A 134 -8.65 23.75 -2.98
C GLY A 134 -9.98 24.36 -2.54
N ALA A 135 -10.49 23.95 -1.38
CA ALA A 135 -11.71 24.52 -0.80
C ALA A 135 -11.54 25.99 -0.36
N VAL A 136 -10.33 26.39 0.06
CA VAL A 136 -10.03 27.79 0.42
C VAL A 136 -9.92 28.69 -0.81
N GLN A 137 -9.37 28.19 -1.91
CA GLN A 137 -9.21 28.96 -3.15
C GLN A 137 -10.54 29.22 -3.87
N ASN A 138 -11.47 28.27 -3.87
CA ASN A 138 -12.81 28.45 -4.48
C ASN A 138 -13.75 29.41 -3.73
N LYS A 139 -13.35 29.91 -2.56
CA LYS A 139 -14.14 30.87 -1.75
C LYS A 139 -13.67 32.32 -1.89
N ARG A 140 -12.62 32.59 -2.67
CA ARG A 140 -12.13 33.93 -3.01
C ARG A 140 -12.52 34.27 -4.44
#